data_AF-A0AA43AZJ9-F1
#
_entry.id   AF-A0AA43AZJ9-F1
#
_cell.length_a   1.000
_cell.length_b   1.000
_cell.length_c   1.000
_cell.angle_alpha   90.00
_cell.angle_beta   90.00
_cell.angle_gamma   90.00
#
_symmetry.space_group_name_H-M   'P 1'
#
loop_
_entity.id
_entity.type
_entity.pdbx_description
1 polymer ?
#
loop_
_entity_poly.entity_id
_entity_poly.type
_entity_poly.pdbx_seq_one_letter_code
_entity_poly.pdbx_strand_id
1 'polypeptide(L)'
;MREIERELETNDGVYRENRGRLSQAELCRRAGVAQMTLQNYKHKHSTLSLVNHWLHQTHIKYGLGKKAKLPYLGARKNHELSATKLATHYNICRLEVLELSVKLKELEQQVHDLAAELVEERTKNARLEIMLKNTFPTIITREK
;
A
#
# COMPACT_ATOMS: atom_id res chain seq x y z
N MET A 1 7.18 14.91 36.36
CA MET A 1 6.27 13.76 36.56
C MET A 1 4.90 14.03 35.94
N ARG A 2 4.15 15.04 36.40
CA ARG A 2 2.83 15.43 35.82
C ARG A 2 2.80 15.64 34.30
N GLU A 3 3.84 16.28 33.75
CA GLU A 3 3.95 16.47 32.30
C GLU A 3 4.05 15.14 31.54
N ILE A 4 4.84 14.19 32.06
CA ILE A 4 4.94 12.84 31.49
C ILE A 4 3.61 12.10 31.58
N GLU A 5 2.85 12.25 32.68
CA GLU A 5 1.52 11.65 32.80
C GLU A 5 0.56 12.19 31.75
N ARG A 6 0.56 13.52 31.52
CA ARG A 6 -0.25 14.15 30.48
C ARG A 6 0.13 13.66 29.09
N GLU A 7 1.41 13.53 28.80
CA GLU A 7 1.88 12.98 27.53
C GLU A 7 1.45 11.53 27.35
N LEU A 8 1.51 10.72 28.41
CA LEU A 8 1.03 9.34 28.36
C LEU A 8 -0.47 9.30 28.11
N GLU A 9 -1.26 10.14 28.76
CA GLU A 9 -2.71 10.22 28.55
C GLU A 9 -3.07 10.68 27.13
N THR A 10 -2.34 11.64 26.58
CA THR A 10 -2.55 12.15 25.21
C THR A 10 -2.16 11.12 24.15
N ASN A 11 -1.30 10.16 24.50
CA ASN A 11 -0.73 9.18 23.58
C ASN A 11 -1.22 7.75 23.87
N ASP A 12 -2.40 7.59 24.47
CA ASP A 12 -3.01 6.28 24.77
C ASP A 12 -2.08 5.34 25.56
N GLY A 13 -1.36 5.90 26.53
CA GLY A 13 -0.40 5.19 27.37
C GLY A 13 0.96 4.92 26.71
N VAL A 14 1.21 5.44 25.51
CA VAL A 14 2.48 5.26 24.79
C VAL A 14 3.45 6.40 25.10
N TYR A 15 4.59 6.07 25.69
CA TYR A 15 5.69 7.01 25.79
C TYR A 15 6.39 7.12 24.41
N ARG A 16 6.53 8.33 23.87
CA ARG A 16 7.15 8.52 22.53
C ARG A 16 8.66 8.68 22.58
N GLU A 17 9.16 9.19 23.70
CA GLU A 17 10.59 9.42 23.90
C GLU A 17 11.32 8.16 24.36
N ASN A 18 12.65 8.19 24.26
CA ASN A 18 13.52 7.11 24.75
C ASN A 18 13.11 5.70 24.29
N ARG A 19 12.74 5.55 23.01
CA ARG A 19 12.25 4.29 22.43
C ARG A 19 11.08 3.70 23.24
N GLY A 20 10.20 4.56 23.73
CA GLY A 20 9.04 4.24 24.55
C GLY A 20 9.32 3.64 25.91
N ARG A 21 10.54 3.85 26.44
CA ARG A 21 10.91 3.39 27.78
C ARG A 21 10.94 4.57 28.74
N LEU A 22 10.01 4.57 29.68
CA LEU A 22 10.06 5.46 30.83
C LEU A 22 10.91 4.79 31.93
N SER A 23 12.11 5.30 32.19
CA SER A 23 13.05 4.79 33.20
C SER A 23 13.46 5.90 34.17
N GLN A 24 14.14 5.53 35.26
CA GLN A 24 14.71 6.51 36.19
C GLN A 24 15.71 7.45 35.49
N ALA A 25 16.57 6.90 34.63
CA ALA A 25 17.52 7.69 33.85
C ALA A 25 16.80 8.69 32.93
N GLU A 26 15.69 8.27 32.33
CA GLU A 26 14.87 9.15 31.48
C GLU A 26 14.21 10.27 32.28
N LEU A 27 13.68 9.95 33.46
CA LEU A 27 13.09 10.95 34.34
C LEU A 27 14.13 11.99 34.81
N CYS A 28 15.33 11.52 35.17
CA CYS A 28 16.47 12.36 35.50
C CYS A 28 16.89 13.27 34.33
N ARG A 29 16.98 12.70 33.12
CA ARG A 29 17.29 13.43 31.89
C ARG A 29 16.30 14.56 31.65
N ARG A 30 14.99 14.28 31.77
CA ARG A 30 13.91 15.27 31.63
C ARG A 30 13.94 16.35 32.70
N ALA A 31 14.34 16.00 33.92
CA ALA A 31 14.47 16.96 35.01
C ALA A 31 15.78 17.78 34.94
N GLY A 32 16.67 17.50 33.99
CA GLY A 32 17.99 18.15 33.92
C GLY A 32 18.94 17.75 35.07
N VAL A 33 18.70 16.61 35.71
CA VAL A 33 19.48 16.14 36.87
C VAL A 33 20.25 14.88 36.49
N ALA A 34 21.51 14.79 36.92
CA ALA A 34 22.30 13.56 36.73
C ALA A 34 21.68 12.40 37.55
N GLN A 35 21.60 11.21 36.95
CA GLN A 35 21.02 10.03 37.62
C GLN A 35 21.74 9.70 38.95
N MET A 36 23.05 9.92 39.00
CA MET A 36 23.87 9.70 40.20
C MET A 36 23.42 10.55 41.40
N THR A 37 22.82 11.72 41.17
CA THR A 37 22.30 12.59 42.23
C THR A 37 21.22 11.90 43.06
N LEU A 38 20.39 11.03 42.46
CA LEU A 38 19.38 10.26 43.18
C LEU A 38 19.98 9.12 44.03
N GLN A 39 21.21 8.69 43.72
CA GLN A 39 21.90 7.62 44.46
C GLN A 39 22.61 8.14 45.72
N ASN A 40 22.76 9.47 45.85
CA ASN A 40 23.34 10.09 47.03
C ASN A 40 22.49 9.79 48.28
N TYR A 41 23.15 9.59 49.42
CA TYR A 41 22.51 9.23 50.69
C TYR A 41 21.32 10.13 51.08
N LYS A 42 21.42 11.44 50.79
CA LYS A 42 20.36 12.43 51.05
C LYS A 42 19.05 12.17 50.30
N HIS A 43 19.12 11.57 49.11
CA HIS A 43 17.96 11.33 48.24
C HIS A 43 17.58 9.85 48.13
N LYS A 44 18.51 8.95 48.47
CA LYS A 44 18.36 7.50 48.34
C LYS A 44 17.15 6.95 49.08
N HIS A 45 16.87 7.47 50.27
CA HIS A 45 15.75 7.01 51.12
C HIS A 45 14.48 7.85 50.98
N SER A 46 14.54 8.97 50.26
CA SER A 46 13.43 9.91 50.10
C SER A 46 13.02 10.01 48.63
N THR A 47 13.62 10.92 47.88
CA THR A 47 13.29 11.23 46.48
C THR A 47 13.40 10.01 45.58
N LEU A 48 14.44 9.18 45.75
CA LEU A 48 14.61 7.97 44.96
C LEU A 48 13.47 6.97 45.20
N SER A 49 13.04 6.80 46.45
CA SER A 49 11.93 5.91 46.80
C SER A 49 10.62 6.40 46.16
N LEU A 50 10.36 7.71 46.23
CA LEU A 50 9.19 8.34 45.61
C LEU A 50 9.20 8.17 44.08
N VAL A 51 10.35 8.40 43.43
CA VAL A 51 10.52 8.22 41.98
C VAL A 51 10.27 6.77 41.58
N ASN A 52 10.83 5.81 42.32
CA ASN A 52 10.63 4.39 42.03
C ASN A 52 9.18 3.96 42.22
N HIS A 53 8.52 4.45 43.28
CA HIS A 53 7.11 4.21 43.52
C HIS A 53 6.25 4.77 42.39
N TRP A 54 6.49 6.03 42.00
CA TRP A 54 5.79 6.67 40.90
C TRP A 54 5.98 5.90 39.58
N LEU A 55 7.22 5.56 39.21
CA LEU A 55 7.52 4.76 38.01
C LEU A 55 6.78 3.44 38.01
N HIS A 56 6.74 2.74 39.15
CA HIS A 56 6.02 1.48 39.28
C HIS A 56 4.51 1.64 39.05
N GLN A 57 3.89 2.66 39.68
CA GLN A 57 2.47 2.96 39.49
C GLN A 57 2.15 3.35 38.05
N THR A 58 2.98 4.19 37.43
CA THR A 58 2.83 4.58 36.02
C THR A 58 2.97 3.38 35.09
N HIS A 59 3.93 2.48 35.36
CA HIS A 59 4.11 1.25 34.56
C HIS A 59 2.90 0.33 34.66
N ILE A 60 2.28 0.21 35.83
CA ILE A 60 1.03 -0.56 36.01
C ILE A 60 -0.12 0.14 35.28
N LYS A 61 -0.33 1.44 35.51
CA LYS A 61 -1.46 2.22 34.96
C LYS A 61 -1.51 2.19 33.43
N TYR A 62 -0.35 2.32 32.77
CA TYR A 62 -0.27 2.43 31.30
C TYR A 62 0.32 1.17 30.62
N GLY A 63 0.57 0.09 31.36
CA GLY A 63 1.13 -1.14 30.79
C GLY A 63 2.55 -0.99 30.21
N LEU A 64 3.32 -0.02 30.69
CA LEU A 64 4.69 0.27 30.23
C LEU A 64 5.69 -0.73 30.83
N GLY A 65 5.67 -1.98 30.37
CA GLY A 65 6.60 -3.03 30.81
C GLY A 65 7.86 -3.15 29.95
N LYS A 66 8.82 -4.00 30.37
CA LYS A 66 10.01 -4.40 29.56
C LYS A 66 9.67 -4.94 28.15
N LYS A 67 8.41 -5.32 27.92
CA LYS A 67 7.86 -5.82 26.66
C LYS A 67 6.75 -4.91 26.09
N ALA A 68 6.68 -3.63 26.47
CA ALA A 68 5.75 -2.70 25.83
C ALA A 68 6.05 -2.69 24.32
N LYS A 69 5.17 -3.33 23.55
CA LYS A 69 5.26 -3.38 22.10
C LYS A 69 5.04 -1.96 21.64
N LEU A 70 6.12 -1.23 21.32
CA LEU A 70 6.04 0.07 20.67
C LEU A 70 5.08 -0.05 19.48
N PRO A 71 3.90 0.58 19.50
CA PRO A 71 3.03 0.60 18.32
C PRO A 71 3.76 1.24 17.14
N TYR A 72 4.76 2.10 17.39
CA TYR A 72 5.63 2.69 16.39
C TYR A 72 6.47 1.68 15.58
N LEU A 73 6.95 0.59 16.19
CA LEU A 73 7.66 -0.47 15.46
C LEU A 73 6.71 -1.32 14.62
N GLY A 74 5.47 -1.52 15.10
CA GLY A 74 4.40 -2.14 14.31
C GLY A 74 3.98 -1.27 13.13
N ALA A 75 3.82 0.04 13.33
CA ALA A 75 3.45 0.98 12.29
C ALA A 75 4.51 1.03 11.17
N ARG A 76 5.80 1.16 11.49
CA ARG A 76 6.87 1.16 10.47
C ARG A 76 6.90 -0.15 9.68
N LYS A 77 6.78 -1.29 10.36
CA LYS A 77 6.74 -2.61 9.72
C LYS A 77 5.48 -2.78 8.84
N ASN A 78 4.35 -2.23 9.27
CA ASN A 78 3.10 -2.24 8.50
C ASN A 78 3.18 -1.34 7.26
N HIS A 79 3.81 -0.16 7.35
CA HIS A 79 4.04 0.70 6.20
C HIS A 79 4.96 0.06 5.17
N GLU A 80 6.01 -0.64 5.61
CA GLU A 80 6.93 -1.36 4.72
C GLU A 80 6.24 -2.56 4.04
N LEU A 81 5.43 -3.31 4.79
CA LEU A 81 4.58 -4.38 4.24
C LEU A 81 3.52 -3.84 3.28
N SER A 82 2.96 -2.66 3.55
CA SER A 82 1.99 -2.03 2.67
C SER A 82 2.63 -1.50 1.38
N ALA A 83 3.83 -0.91 1.48
CA ALA A 83 4.58 -0.40 0.33
C ALA A 83 5.03 -1.54 -0.59
N THR A 84 5.53 -2.64 -0.01
CA THR A 84 5.89 -3.85 -0.78
C THR A 84 4.68 -4.47 -1.47
N LYS A 85 3.54 -4.60 -0.78
CA LYS A 85 2.28 -5.04 -1.40
C LYS A 85 1.86 -4.15 -2.57
N LEU A 86 1.94 -2.83 -2.41
CA LEU A 86 1.58 -1.87 -3.46
C LEU A 86 2.51 -2.00 -4.67
N ALA A 87 3.82 -2.13 -4.44
CA ALA A 87 4.79 -2.33 -5.51
C ALA A 87 4.54 -3.63 -6.29
N THR A 88 4.20 -4.73 -5.59
CA THR A 88 3.83 -5.99 -6.24
C THR A 88 2.57 -5.85 -7.10
N HIS A 89 1.51 -5.22 -6.58
CA HIS A 89 0.28 -5.01 -7.34
C HIS A 89 0.52 -4.13 -8.57
N TYR A 90 1.31 -3.07 -8.43
CA TYR A 90 1.68 -2.21 -9.57
C TYR A 90 2.38 -3.01 -10.68
N ASN A 91 3.33 -3.87 -10.32
CA ASN A 91 4.03 -4.70 -11.29
C ASN A 91 3.10 -5.70 -11.99
N ILE A 92 2.16 -6.31 -11.26
CA ILE A 92 1.16 -7.22 -11.83
C ILE A 92 0.27 -6.48 -12.84
N CYS A 93 -0.34 -5.37 -12.43
CA CYS A 93 -1.21 -4.59 -13.32
C CYS A 93 -0.45 -4.08 -14.55
N ARG A 94 0.83 -3.71 -14.40
CA ARG A 94 1.66 -3.29 -15.53
C ARG A 94 1.86 -4.42 -16.55
N LEU A 95 2.08 -5.65 -16.09
CA LEU A 95 2.22 -6.81 -16.97
C LEU A 95 0.90 -7.14 -17.66
N GLU A 96 -0.22 -7.08 -16.95
CA GLU A 96 -1.56 -7.29 -17.52
C GLU A 96 -1.87 -6.28 -18.63
N VAL A 97 -1.57 -5.00 -18.42
CA VAL A 97 -1.76 -3.96 -19.44
C VAL A 97 -0.90 -4.24 -20.68
N LEU A 98 0.34 -4.67 -20.50
CA LEU A 98 1.20 -5.05 -21.62
C LEU A 98 0.63 -6.24 -22.38
N GLU A 99 0.20 -7.30 -21.68
CA GLU A 99 -0.41 -8.47 -22.30
C GLU A 99 -1.68 -8.11 -23.09
N LEU A 100 -2.57 -7.30 -22.49
CA LEU A 100 -3.78 -6.83 -23.15
C LEU A 100 -3.46 -5.97 -24.38
N SER A 101 -2.42 -5.14 -24.32
CA SER A 101 -2.00 -4.32 -25.47
C SER A 101 -1.51 -5.16 -26.64
N VAL A 102 -0.83 -6.28 -26.37
CA VAL A 102 -0.39 -7.22 -27.40
C VAL A 102 -1.61 -7.92 -28.02
N LYS A 103 -2.53 -8.41 -27.18
CA LYS A 103 -3.77 -9.06 -27.66
C LYS A 103 -4.64 -8.12 -28.48
N LEU A 104 -4.75 -6.85 -28.09
CA LEU A 104 -5.48 -5.84 -28.87
C LEU A 104 -4.88 -5.68 -30.27
N LYS A 105 -3.56 -5.53 -30.37
CA LYS A 105 -2.88 -5.44 -31.68
C LYS A 105 -3.08 -6.68 -32.53
N GLU A 106 -3.03 -7.86 -31.92
CA GLU A 106 -3.27 -9.12 -32.64
C GLU A 106 -4.70 -9.21 -33.18
N LEU A 107 -5.70 -8.85 -32.36
CA LEU A 107 -7.10 -8.82 -32.79
C LEU A 107 -7.35 -7.76 -33.86
N GLU A 108 -6.74 -6.57 -33.74
CA GLU A 108 -6.81 -5.52 -34.76
C GLU A 108 -6.24 -6.00 -36.09
N GLN A 109 -5.12 -6.73 -36.07
CA GLN A 109 -4.54 -7.33 -37.27
C GLN A 109 -5.46 -8.39 -37.89
N GLN A 110 -6.04 -9.28 -37.08
CA GLN A 110 -6.99 -10.28 -37.57
C GLN A 110 -8.22 -9.64 -38.21
N VAL A 111 -8.77 -8.58 -37.62
CA VAL A 111 -9.89 -7.83 -38.20
C VAL A 111 -9.49 -7.20 -39.54
N HIS A 112 -8.28 -6.64 -39.63
CA HIS A 112 -7.77 -6.08 -40.88
C HIS A 112 -7.64 -7.15 -41.97
N ASP A 113 -7.05 -8.30 -41.65
CA ASP A 113 -6.82 -9.37 -42.62
C ASP A 113 -8.15 -9.99 -43.11
N LEU A 114 -9.08 -10.26 -42.20
CA LEU A 114 -10.42 -10.75 -42.55
C LEU A 114 -11.22 -9.72 -43.37
N ALA A 115 -11.05 -8.42 -43.09
CA ALA A 115 -11.67 -7.37 -43.90
C ALA A 115 -11.10 -7.34 -45.32
N ALA A 116 -9.79 -7.55 -45.48
CA ALA A 116 -9.15 -7.65 -46.79
C ALA A 116 -9.65 -8.87 -47.58
N GLU A 117 -9.74 -10.04 -46.93
CA GLU A 117 -10.31 -11.26 -47.54
C GLU A 117 -11.77 -11.05 -47.97
N LEU A 118 -12.60 -10.42 -47.13
CA LEU A 118 -14.00 -10.15 -47.46
C LEU A 118 -14.13 -9.21 -48.68
N VAL A 119 -13.25 -8.21 -48.78
CA VAL A 119 -13.20 -7.32 -49.96
C VAL A 119 -12.82 -8.12 -51.19
N GLU A 120 -11.80 -8.97 -51.11
CA GLU A 120 -11.35 -9.80 -52.22
C GLU A 120 -12.48 -10.71 -52.72
N GLU A 121 -13.14 -11.44 -51.82
CA GLU A 121 -14.27 -12.33 -52.17
C GLU A 121 -15.46 -11.56 -52.73
N ARG A 122 -15.76 -10.35 -52.22
CA ARG A 122 -16.79 -9.48 -52.80
C ARG A 122 -16.42 -9.06 -54.23
N THR A 123 -15.15 -8.73 -54.49
CA THR A 123 -14.72 -8.38 -55.86
C THR A 123 -14.77 -9.57 -56.82
N LYS A 124 -14.42 -10.78 -56.36
CA LYS A 124 -14.55 -12.02 -57.15
C LYS A 124 -16.01 -12.29 -57.49
N ASN A 125 -16.90 -12.22 -56.51
CA ASN A 125 -18.34 -12.39 -56.73
C ASN A 125 -18.89 -11.34 -57.71
N ALA A 126 -18.54 -10.07 -57.55
CA ALA A 126 -18.96 -9.02 -58.49
C ALA A 126 -18.47 -9.28 -59.92
N ARG A 127 -17.23 -9.78 -60.10
CA ARG A 127 -16.71 -10.18 -61.41
C ARG A 127 -17.49 -11.35 -62.02
N LEU A 128 -17.82 -12.36 -61.20
CA LEU A 128 -18.63 -13.50 -61.64
C LEU A 128 -20.05 -13.08 -62.03
N GLU A 129 -20.68 -12.19 -61.27
CA GLU A 129 -21.99 -11.62 -61.62
C GLU A 129 -21.97 -10.88 -62.96
N ILE A 130 -20.94 -10.07 -63.22
CA ILE A 130 -20.77 -9.38 -64.50
C ILE A 130 -20.58 -10.40 -65.64
N MET A 131 -19.75 -11.42 -65.45
CA MET A 131 -19.57 -12.48 -66.45
C MET A 131 -20.87 -13.24 -66.75
N LEU A 132 -21.65 -13.58 -65.73
CA LEU A 132 -22.94 -14.26 -65.90
C LEU A 132 -23.94 -13.38 -66.67
N LYS A 133 -24.06 -12.10 -66.33
CA LYS A 133 -24.94 -11.14 -67.04
C LYS A 133 -24.54 -10.95 -68.51
N ASN A 134 -23.24 -10.97 -68.81
CA ASN A 134 -22.74 -10.86 -70.19
C ASN A 134 -22.93 -12.16 -71.00
N THR A 135 -22.88 -13.33 -70.34
CA THR A 135 -23.02 -14.64 -71.00
C THR A 135 -24.48 -14.98 -71.28
N PHE A 136 -25.40 -14.50 -70.43
CA PHE A 136 -26.84 -14.66 -70.60
C PHE A 136 -27.54 -13.30 -70.58
N PRO A 137 -27.43 -12.49 -71.66
CA PRO A 137 -28.21 -11.28 -71.76
C PRO A 137 -29.69 -11.65 -71.67
N THR A 138 -30.38 -11.10 -70.66
CA THR A 138 -31.80 -11.31 -70.43
C THR A 138 -32.54 -11.09 -71.76
N ILE A 139 -33.03 -12.17 -72.37
CA ILE A 139 -33.96 -12.07 -73.50
C ILE A 139 -35.25 -11.56 -72.86
N ILE A 140 -35.40 -10.24 -72.80
CA ILE A 140 -36.68 -9.61 -72.54
C ILE A 140 -37.51 -9.90 -73.79
N THR A 141 -38.18 -11.05 -73.80
CA THR A 141 -39.31 -11.29 -74.69
C THR A 141 -40.34 -10.22 -74.34
N ARG A 142 -40.40 -9.19 -75.20
CA ARG A 142 -41.58 -8.33 -75.34
C ARG A 142 -42.76 -9.23 -75.72
N GLU A 143 -43.52 -9.68 -74.74
CA GLU A 143 -44.89 -10.14 -74.98
C GLU A 143 -45.73 -8.91 -75.31
N LYS A 144 -46.38 -8.96 -76.47
CA LYS A 144 -47.37 -8.00 -76.97
C LYS A 144 -48.73 -8.29 -76.38
#